data_AF-A0A9D8L0G7-F1
#
_entry.id   AF-A0A9D8L0G7-F1
#
_cell.length_a   1.000
_cell.length_b   1.000
_cell.length_c   1.000
_cell.angle_alpha   90.00
_cell.angle_beta   90.00
_cell.angle_gamma   90.00
#
_symmetry.space_group_name_H-M   'P 1'
#
loop_
_entity.id
_entity.type
_entity.pdbx_description
1 polymer ?
#
loop_
_entity_poly.entity_id
_entity_poly.type
_entity_poly.pdbx_seq_one_letter_code
_entity_poly.pdbx_strand_id
1 'polypeptide(L)'
;MEDMPGDAVSPKGGATRREILAAGAALALTVAAGVPALADDAAAPVLRYGASEPFSLEGLAAVARDLAGRPYEPTPVRYAEQLEAIDYDAFQKISFRPEAAVFSDGTYPIQLFHLGRYFKQPVRMYRVEAGAAQEILFDPDLFLYGDSPALKNLPRDLGFAGFRVMGRKGGNDWLAFLGAAYFRSSGQLDQYGLSARGLAIDVALPKPEEFPRFTSFWFEEPADGSDKVIIYALMDSPSCAGAFRITCIKDGSVATDVSTALYPRTPIQRFGVAPLTSMFWFSPSARRTAWDWRPQIHDSDGLALWTGSGERIWRPLNNPP
;
A
#
# COMPACT_ATOMS: atom_id res chain seq x y z
N MET A 1 52.41 -10.93 14.45
CA MET A 1 51.82 -10.14 15.54
C MET A 1 51.45 -8.80 14.94
N GLU A 2 50.33 -8.70 14.21
CA GLU A 2 48.94 -8.65 14.74
C GLU A 2 48.81 -7.46 15.70
N ASP A 3 47.88 -6.51 15.58
CA ASP A 3 46.50 -6.63 15.13
C ASP A 3 45.86 -5.24 14.83
N MET A 4 45.05 -5.22 13.76
CA MET A 4 43.72 -4.58 13.58
C MET A 4 43.46 -3.08 13.86
N PRO A 5 42.95 -2.31 12.88
CA PRO A 5 41.99 -1.23 13.13
C PRO A 5 40.56 -1.79 13.11
N GLY A 6 39.77 -1.37 14.10
CA GLY A 6 38.39 -1.83 14.31
C GLY A 6 37.44 -1.49 13.15
N ASP A 7 36.62 -2.47 12.81
CA ASP A 7 35.51 -2.35 11.86
C ASP A 7 34.48 -1.33 12.33
N ALA A 8 34.33 -0.26 11.56
CA ALA A 8 33.15 0.59 11.61
C ALA A 8 31.98 -0.17 10.96
N VAL A 9 31.09 -0.70 11.79
CA VAL A 9 29.82 -1.27 11.36
C VAL A 9 29.01 -0.19 10.66
N SER A 10 28.91 -0.29 9.33
CA SER A 10 27.98 0.51 8.53
C SER A 10 26.54 0.15 8.90
N PRO A 11 25.65 1.13 9.16
CA PRO A 11 24.24 0.84 9.32
C PRO A 11 23.68 0.36 7.98
N LYS A 12 23.09 -0.84 8.00
CA LYS A 12 22.38 -1.44 6.85
C LYS A 12 21.33 -0.48 6.32
N GLY A 13 21.36 -0.25 5.01
CA GLY A 13 20.52 0.72 4.31
C GLY A 13 19.03 0.47 4.51
N GLY A 14 18.34 1.47 5.03
CA GLY A 14 16.89 1.62 4.90
C GLY A 14 16.56 2.36 3.60
N ALA A 15 15.42 2.03 3.00
CA ALA A 15 14.97 2.69 1.78
C ALA A 15 14.84 4.21 2.00
N THR A 16 15.38 5.01 1.08
CA THR A 16 15.33 6.47 1.18
C THR A 16 13.94 7.00 0.82
N ARG A 17 13.58 8.20 1.31
CA ARG A 17 12.32 8.88 0.94
C ARG A 17 12.14 8.99 -0.58
N ARG A 18 13.24 9.11 -1.33
CA ARG A 18 13.24 9.16 -2.80
C ARG A 18 12.93 7.80 -3.42
N GLU A 19 13.38 6.69 -2.84
CA GLU A 19 13.06 5.33 -3.31
C GLU A 19 11.59 4.98 -3.02
N ILE A 20 11.06 5.37 -1.86
CA ILE A 20 9.65 5.15 -1.50
C ILE A 20 8.72 6.07 -2.30
N LEU A 21 9.08 7.35 -2.51
CA LEU A 21 8.30 8.26 -3.36
C LEU A 21 8.42 7.94 -4.85
N ALA A 22 9.58 7.45 -5.32
CA ALA A 22 9.72 6.95 -6.69
C ALA A 22 8.83 5.71 -6.91
N ALA A 23 8.72 4.82 -5.91
CA ALA A 23 7.75 3.72 -5.94
C ALA A 23 6.29 4.22 -5.87
N GLY A 24 6.01 5.29 -5.12
CA GLY A 24 4.68 5.92 -5.02
C GLY A 24 4.24 6.69 -6.28
N ALA A 25 5.17 7.30 -7.01
CA ALA A 25 4.91 7.99 -8.27
C ALA A 25 4.85 7.04 -9.49
N ALA A 26 5.40 5.83 -9.37
CA ALA A 26 5.55 4.87 -10.48
C ALA A 26 4.43 3.82 -10.59
N LEU A 27 3.34 3.93 -9.82
CA LEU A 27 2.16 3.08 -10.05
C LEU A 27 1.14 3.89 -10.88
N ALA A 28 1.53 4.21 -12.12
CA ALA A 28 0.69 4.82 -13.14
C ALA A 28 -0.26 3.77 -13.75
N LEU A 29 -1.42 4.26 -14.24
CA LEU A 29 -2.50 3.50 -14.87
C LEU A 29 -2.03 2.26 -15.64
N THR A 30 -2.44 1.07 -15.20
CA THR A 30 -2.54 -0.07 -16.12
C THR A 30 -3.74 0.16 -17.03
N VAL A 31 -3.52 0.81 -18.18
CA VAL A 31 -4.43 0.67 -19.32
C VAL A 31 -4.25 -0.77 -19.80
N ALA A 32 -5.26 -1.61 -19.63
CA ALA A 32 -5.27 -2.96 -20.17
C ALA A 32 -5.23 -2.89 -21.70
N ALA A 33 -4.03 -2.94 -22.28
CA ALA A 33 -3.87 -3.20 -23.70
C ALA A 33 -4.16 -4.70 -23.92
N GLY A 34 -5.26 -4.99 -24.61
CA GLY A 34 -5.71 -6.35 -24.89
C GLY A 34 -4.64 -7.16 -25.61
N VAL A 35 -4.06 -8.13 -24.90
CA VAL A 35 -3.30 -9.23 -25.48
C VAL A 35 -4.32 -10.32 -25.83
N PRO A 36 -4.32 -10.90 -27.05
CA PRO A 36 -5.22 -12.01 -27.34
C PRO A 36 -4.81 -13.19 -26.46
N ALA A 37 -5.70 -13.60 -25.56
CA ALA A 37 -5.51 -14.78 -24.74
C ALA A 37 -5.65 -16.02 -25.64
N LEU A 38 -4.58 -16.80 -25.76
CA LEU A 38 -4.71 -18.21 -26.09
C LEU A 38 -5.36 -18.87 -24.88
N ALA A 39 -6.62 -19.28 -25.03
CA ALA A 39 -7.34 -20.00 -24.00
C ALA A 39 -6.81 -21.43 -23.93
N ASP A 40 -5.97 -21.70 -22.92
CA ASP A 40 -5.84 -23.04 -22.39
C ASP A 40 -7.09 -23.32 -21.53
N ASP A 41 -7.79 -24.41 -21.82
CA ASP A 41 -8.97 -24.95 -21.10
C ASP A 41 -8.63 -25.45 -19.68
N ALA A 42 -7.66 -24.82 -19.01
CA ALA A 42 -7.38 -25.05 -17.61
C ALA A 42 -8.42 -24.29 -16.76
N ALA A 43 -9.01 -24.99 -15.78
CA ALA A 43 -9.91 -24.37 -14.82
C ALA A 43 -9.26 -23.11 -14.20
N ALA A 44 -10.04 -22.03 -14.09
CA ALA A 44 -9.61 -20.79 -13.47
C ALA A 44 -8.96 -21.06 -12.10
N PRO A 45 -7.79 -20.47 -11.80
CA PRO A 45 -7.15 -20.67 -10.51
C PRO A 45 -8.05 -20.13 -9.40
N VAL A 46 -8.29 -20.95 -8.38
CA VAL A 46 -9.14 -20.63 -7.24
C VAL A 46 -8.27 -20.22 -6.06
N LEU A 47 -8.69 -19.17 -5.33
CA LEU A 47 -8.04 -18.78 -4.08
C LEU A 47 -8.03 -19.93 -3.08
N ARG A 48 -6.85 -20.20 -2.51
CA ARG A 48 -6.68 -21.18 -1.43
C ARG A 48 -6.69 -20.47 -0.10
N TYR A 49 -7.34 -21.09 0.87
CA TYR A 49 -7.50 -20.53 2.21
C TYR A 49 -6.78 -21.38 3.25
N GLY A 50 -6.17 -20.72 4.22
CA GLY A 50 -5.61 -21.34 5.41
C GLY A 50 -6.69 -21.78 6.41
N ALA A 51 -6.24 -22.15 7.60
CA ALA A 51 -7.13 -22.48 8.70
C ALA A 51 -8.02 -21.27 9.07
N SER A 52 -9.23 -21.58 9.55
CA SER A 52 -10.16 -20.58 10.05
C SER A 52 -9.83 -20.22 11.49
N GLU A 53 -9.72 -18.93 11.77
CA GLU A 53 -9.41 -18.38 13.09
C GLU A 53 -10.48 -17.34 13.50
N PRO A 54 -10.88 -17.26 14.77
CA PRO A 54 -11.80 -16.22 15.23
C PRO A 54 -11.25 -14.82 14.97
N PHE A 55 -12.11 -13.90 14.51
CA PHE A 55 -11.73 -12.54 14.18
C PHE A 55 -12.70 -11.51 14.79
N SER A 56 -12.12 -10.46 15.37
CA SER A 56 -12.85 -9.26 15.78
C SER A 56 -11.92 -8.04 15.76
N LEU A 57 -12.51 -6.84 15.67
CA LEU A 57 -11.74 -5.59 15.72
C LEU A 57 -11.03 -5.41 17.06
N GLU A 58 -11.68 -5.80 18.16
CA GLU A 58 -11.11 -5.76 19.51
C GLU A 58 -9.94 -6.74 19.63
N GLY A 59 -10.05 -7.93 19.02
CA GLY A 59 -8.97 -8.90 18.93
C GLY A 59 -7.77 -8.33 18.15
N LEU A 60 -8.03 -7.68 17.02
CA LEU A 60 -6.98 -7.03 16.24
C LEU A 60 -6.28 -5.90 17.01
N ALA A 61 -7.04 -5.09 17.75
CA ALA A 61 -6.49 -4.06 18.64
C ALA A 61 -5.65 -4.67 19.77
N ALA A 62 -6.08 -5.80 20.34
CA ALA A 62 -5.30 -6.53 21.34
C ALA A 62 -3.98 -7.07 20.76
N VAL A 63 -3.98 -7.58 19.53
CA VAL A 63 -2.76 -8.00 18.81
C VAL A 63 -1.82 -6.81 18.61
N ALA A 64 -2.31 -5.67 18.14
CA ALA A 64 -1.49 -4.47 17.99
C ALA A 64 -0.89 -3.99 19.33
N ARG A 65 -1.66 -4.04 20.41
CA ARG A 65 -1.17 -3.71 21.76
C ARG A 65 -0.07 -4.66 22.22
N ASP A 66 -0.22 -5.96 21.98
CA ASP A 66 0.80 -6.96 22.30
C ASP A 66 2.10 -6.73 21.52
N LEU A 67 2.00 -6.43 20.21
CA LEU A 67 3.15 -6.07 19.39
C LEU A 67 3.89 -4.84 19.92
N ALA A 68 3.18 -3.83 20.43
CA ALA A 68 3.80 -2.67 21.05
C ALA A 68 4.46 -2.98 22.41
N GLY A 69 4.09 -4.09 23.06
CA GLY A 69 4.65 -4.53 24.34
C GLY A 69 5.99 -5.28 24.23
N ARG A 70 6.43 -5.63 23.02
CA ARG A 70 7.68 -6.38 22.77
C ARG A 70 8.60 -5.68 21.77
N PRO A 71 9.89 -6.03 21.68
CA PRO A 71 10.80 -5.44 20.70
C PRO A 71 10.30 -5.61 19.25
N TYR A 72 10.62 -4.64 18.39
CA TYR A 72 10.28 -4.68 16.97
C TYR A 72 10.97 -5.84 16.25
N GLU A 73 10.19 -6.62 15.49
CA GLU A 73 10.72 -7.68 14.61
C GLU A 73 10.35 -7.35 13.16
N PRO A 74 11.31 -6.89 12.33
CA PRO A 74 11.00 -6.55 10.95
C PRO A 74 10.60 -7.80 10.15
N THR A 75 9.59 -7.66 9.28
CA THR A 75 9.24 -8.72 8.33
C THR A 75 10.46 -9.06 7.47
N PRO A 76 10.93 -10.32 7.44
CA PRO A 76 12.12 -10.67 6.69
C PRO A 76 11.87 -10.53 5.18
N VAL A 77 12.86 -9.98 4.48
CA VAL A 77 12.91 -10.05 3.02
C VAL A 77 13.42 -11.42 2.63
N ARG A 78 12.55 -12.26 2.07
CA ARG A 78 12.91 -13.56 1.49
C ARG A 78 13.21 -13.37 -0.01
N TYR A 79 14.05 -14.22 -0.58
CA TYR A 79 14.34 -14.21 -2.03
C TYR A 79 14.84 -12.85 -2.55
N ALA A 80 15.70 -12.18 -1.77
CA ALA A 80 16.10 -10.81 -2.01
C ALA A 80 16.68 -10.57 -3.42
N GLU A 81 17.51 -11.50 -3.90
CA GLU A 81 18.14 -11.41 -5.23
C GLU A 81 17.12 -11.59 -6.36
N GLN A 82 16.22 -12.56 -6.24
CA GLN A 82 15.17 -12.79 -7.24
C GLN A 82 14.21 -11.60 -7.30
N LEU A 83 13.79 -11.08 -6.15
CA LEU A 83 12.92 -9.91 -6.08
C LEU A 83 13.61 -8.64 -6.57
N GLU A 84 14.91 -8.49 -6.34
CA GLU A 84 15.71 -7.37 -6.89
C GLU A 84 15.76 -7.40 -8.42
N ALA A 85 15.73 -8.58 -9.04
CA ALA A 85 15.71 -8.74 -10.50
C ALA A 85 14.37 -8.32 -11.13
N ILE A 86 13.27 -8.30 -10.36
CA ILE A 86 11.96 -7.80 -10.81
C ILE A 86 11.96 -6.27 -10.72
N ASP A 87 12.64 -5.65 -11.69
CA ASP A 87 12.68 -4.21 -11.87
C ASP A 87 11.34 -3.64 -12.36
N TYR A 88 11.32 -2.34 -12.66
CA TYR A 88 10.11 -1.65 -13.11
C TYR A 88 9.51 -2.32 -14.35
N ASP A 89 10.32 -2.59 -15.38
CA ASP A 89 9.83 -3.14 -16.65
C ASP A 89 9.34 -4.59 -16.51
N ALA A 90 10.02 -5.39 -15.68
CA ALA A 90 9.57 -6.74 -15.36
C ALA A 90 8.27 -6.72 -14.53
N PHE A 91 8.16 -5.82 -13.55
CA PHE A 91 6.97 -5.72 -12.70
C PHE A 91 5.70 -5.38 -13.50
N GLN A 92 5.81 -4.49 -14.49
CA GLN A 92 4.70 -4.13 -15.38
C GLN A 92 4.18 -5.29 -16.24
N LYS A 93 4.98 -6.36 -16.38
CA LYS A 93 4.59 -7.57 -17.10
C LYS A 93 3.88 -8.60 -16.22
N ILE A 94 3.67 -8.30 -14.93
CA ILE A 94 2.90 -9.14 -14.02
C ILE A 94 1.46 -8.60 -13.96
N SER A 95 0.47 -9.46 -14.16
CA SER A 95 -0.95 -9.10 -14.03
C SER A 95 -1.68 -10.12 -13.18
N PHE A 96 -2.49 -9.67 -12.24
CA PHE A 96 -3.36 -10.56 -11.46
C PHE A 96 -4.51 -11.06 -12.32
N ARG A 97 -4.89 -12.33 -12.16
CA ARG A 97 -6.03 -12.96 -12.86
C ARG A 97 -7.36 -12.48 -12.29
N PRO A 98 -8.18 -11.72 -13.04
CA PRO A 98 -9.43 -11.15 -12.51
C PRO A 98 -10.40 -12.20 -11.96
N GLU A 99 -10.43 -13.40 -12.55
CA GLU A 99 -11.25 -14.54 -12.14
C GLU A 99 -10.90 -15.08 -10.75
N ALA A 100 -9.69 -14.80 -10.25
CA ALA A 100 -9.23 -15.22 -8.94
C ALA A 100 -9.31 -14.09 -7.89
N ALA A 101 -9.98 -12.98 -8.21
CA ALA A 101 -10.09 -11.84 -7.31
C ALA A 101 -10.86 -12.21 -6.02
N VAL A 102 -10.48 -11.59 -4.90
CA VAL A 102 -11.30 -11.70 -3.68
C VAL A 102 -12.62 -11.00 -3.97
N PHE A 103 -13.73 -11.66 -3.65
CA PHE A 103 -15.08 -11.20 -3.99
C PHE A 103 -15.26 -10.94 -5.49
N SER A 104 -14.78 -11.86 -6.33
CA SER A 104 -14.84 -11.79 -7.81
C SER A 104 -16.26 -11.51 -8.35
N ASP A 105 -17.28 -12.05 -7.69
CA ASP A 105 -18.69 -11.88 -8.06
C ASP A 105 -19.35 -10.66 -7.41
N GLY A 106 -18.63 -9.97 -6.52
CA GLY A 106 -19.11 -8.79 -5.79
C GLY A 106 -18.99 -7.49 -6.58
N THR A 107 -19.50 -6.40 -6.01
CA THR A 107 -19.48 -5.07 -6.65
C THR A 107 -18.07 -4.57 -6.90
N TYR A 108 -17.14 -4.82 -5.97
CA TYR A 108 -15.76 -4.31 -6.01
C TYR A 108 -14.75 -5.42 -5.77
N PRO A 109 -14.37 -6.17 -6.83
CA PRO A 109 -13.37 -7.23 -6.73
C PRO A 109 -12.01 -6.69 -6.24
N ILE A 110 -11.30 -7.47 -5.44
CA ILE A 110 -9.97 -7.11 -4.93
C ILE A 110 -8.91 -7.98 -5.62
N GLN A 111 -7.95 -7.31 -6.25
CA GLN A 111 -6.78 -7.95 -6.85
C GLN A 111 -5.55 -7.75 -5.97
N LEU A 112 -4.68 -8.76 -5.92
CA LEU A 112 -3.49 -8.74 -5.07
C LEU A 112 -2.25 -8.37 -5.89
N PHE A 113 -1.35 -7.58 -5.30
CA PHE A 113 -0.08 -7.22 -5.93
C PHE A 113 0.98 -8.28 -5.67
N HIS A 114 1.78 -8.56 -6.69
CA HIS A 114 2.97 -9.41 -6.59
C HIS A 114 4.13 -8.67 -5.91
N LEU A 115 5.05 -9.41 -5.28
CA LEU A 115 6.31 -8.82 -4.79
C LEU A 115 7.24 -8.41 -5.93
N GLY A 116 8.16 -7.48 -5.67
CA GLY A 116 9.18 -7.05 -6.63
C GLY A 116 10.21 -6.14 -5.98
N ARG A 117 11.13 -5.56 -6.78
CA ARG A 117 12.27 -4.77 -6.28
C ARG A 117 11.87 -3.73 -5.23
N TYR A 118 10.76 -3.04 -5.45
CA TYR A 118 10.32 -1.95 -4.57
C TYR A 118 9.42 -2.41 -3.41
N PHE A 119 8.89 -3.64 -3.46
CA PHE A 119 7.98 -4.20 -2.47
C PHE A 119 8.39 -5.65 -2.17
N LYS A 120 9.44 -5.82 -1.37
CA LYS A 120 10.04 -7.14 -1.12
C LYS A 120 9.53 -7.85 0.13
N GLN A 121 8.90 -7.11 1.03
CA GLN A 121 8.34 -7.67 2.25
C GLN A 121 6.90 -8.10 1.99
N PRO A 122 6.51 -9.34 2.33
CA PRO A 122 5.15 -9.82 2.14
C PRO A 122 4.17 -9.22 3.15
N VAL A 123 2.93 -9.05 2.71
CA VAL A 123 1.77 -8.69 3.52
C VAL A 123 0.83 -9.89 3.55
N ARG A 124 0.34 -10.27 4.74
CA ARG A 124 -0.64 -11.35 4.87
C ARG A 124 -2.04 -10.81 4.55
N MET A 125 -2.83 -11.60 3.85
CA MET A 125 -4.16 -11.20 3.39
C MET A 125 -5.16 -12.21 3.93
N TYR A 126 -6.32 -11.75 4.38
CA TYR A 126 -7.35 -12.61 4.96
C TYR A 126 -8.72 -12.24 4.43
N ARG A 127 -9.56 -13.26 4.25
CA ARG A 127 -11.01 -13.08 4.08
C ARG A 127 -11.68 -13.25 5.44
N VAL A 128 -12.62 -12.38 5.76
CA VAL A 128 -13.45 -12.46 6.97
C VAL A 128 -14.88 -12.80 6.56
N GLU A 129 -15.42 -13.86 7.17
CA GLU A 129 -16.79 -14.30 6.99
C GLU A 129 -17.34 -14.78 8.34
N ALA A 130 -18.52 -14.26 8.73
CA ALA A 130 -19.21 -14.64 9.98
C ALA A 130 -18.33 -14.59 11.25
N GLY A 131 -17.45 -13.58 11.36
CA GLY A 131 -16.57 -13.42 12.53
C GLY A 131 -15.37 -14.36 12.55
N ALA A 132 -15.05 -15.02 11.45
CA ALA A 132 -13.85 -15.84 11.29
C ALA A 132 -13.00 -15.34 10.13
N ALA A 133 -11.68 -15.35 10.29
CA ALA A 133 -10.69 -15.02 9.28
C ALA A 133 -10.05 -16.28 8.71
N GLN A 134 -9.80 -16.29 7.40
CA GLN A 134 -8.97 -17.29 6.73
C GLN A 134 -7.91 -16.61 5.90
N GLU A 135 -6.65 -17.02 6.05
CA GLU A 135 -5.55 -16.47 5.26
C GLU A 135 -5.71 -16.85 3.79
N ILE A 136 -5.60 -15.88 2.91
CA ILE A 136 -5.49 -16.09 1.46
C ILE A 136 -4.05 -16.48 1.17
N LEU A 137 -3.85 -17.72 0.73
CA LEU A 137 -2.52 -18.26 0.47
C LEU A 137 -2.01 -17.80 -0.91
N PHE A 138 -0.73 -17.44 -0.97
CA PHE A 138 -0.08 -17.12 -2.22
C PHE A 138 0.03 -18.36 -3.12
N ASP A 139 -0.32 -18.18 -4.38
CA ASP A 139 -0.06 -19.15 -5.45
C ASP A 139 0.40 -18.35 -6.69
N PRO A 140 1.56 -18.67 -7.29
CA PRO A 140 2.01 -18.00 -8.51
C PRO A 140 0.99 -18.11 -9.65
N ASP A 141 0.15 -19.15 -9.65
CA ASP A 141 -0.86 -19.36 -10.69
C ASP A 141 -1.98 -18.30 -10.65
N LEU A 142 -2.08 -17.49 -9.59
CA LEU A 142 -2.95 -16.30 -9.51
C LEU A 142 -2.52 -15.16 -10.43
N PHE A 143 -1.32 -15.24 -11.01
CA PHE A 143 -0.73 -14.21 -11.84
C PHE A 143 -0.47 -14.71 -13.26
N LEU A 144 -0.56 -13.77 -14.18
CA LEU A 144 -0.07 -13.85 -15.54
C LEU A 144 1.31 -13.19 -15.58
N TYR A 145 2.28 -13.86 -16.20
CA TYR A 145 3.64 -13.37 -16.35
C TYR A 145 3.95 -13.18 -17.84
N GLY A 146 4.27 -11.95 -18.22
CA GLY A 146 4.80 -11.65 -19.55
C GLY A 146 6.27 -12.08 -19.70
N ASP A 147 6.81 -11.95 -20.92
CA ASP A 147 8.18 -12.37 -21.19
C ASP A 147 9.22 -11.47 -20.51
N SER A 148 9.88 -12.04 -19.51
CA SER A 148 11.03 -11.45 -18.82
C SER A 148 11.86 -12.57 -18.17
N PRO A 149 13.19 -12.55 -18.26
CA PRO A 149 14.04 -13.50 -17.52
C PRO A 149 13.79 -13.48 -16.01
N ALA A 150 13.49 -12.30 -15.44
CA ALA A 150 13.26 -12.11 -14.01
C ALA A 150 11.96 -12.77 -13.49
N LEU A 151 11.03 -13.13 -14.38
CA LEU A 151 9.75 -13.73 -14.02
C LEU A 151 9.75 -15.26 -14.20
N LYS A 152 10.87 -15.84 -14.62
CA LYS A 152 11.02 -17.28 -14.81
C LYS A 152 11.44 -17.92 -13.49
N ASN A 153 10.86 -19.09 -13.17
CA ASN A 153 11.22 -19.90 -12.00
C ASN A 153 11.12 -19.16 -10.65
N LEU A 154 10.08 -18.34 -10.48
CA LEU A 154 9.82 -17.67 -9.21
C LEU A 154 9.49 -18.68 -8.10
N PRO A 155 9.91 -18.43 -6.84
CA PRO A 155 9.52 -19.25 -5.70
C PRO A 155 8.00 -19.33 -5.54
N ARG A 156 7.47 -20.51 -5.18
CA ARG A 156 6.01 -20.69 -5.03
C ARG A 156 5.42 -20.10 -3.75
N ASP A 157 6.26 -19.64 -2.81
CA ASP A 157 5.84 -19.14 -1.50
C ASP A 157 6.21 -17.66 -1.28
N LEU A 158 6.34 -16.86 -2.35
CA LEU A 158 6.75 -15.44 -2.28
C LEU A 158 5.89 -14.61 -1.30
N GLY A 159 4.57 -14.62 -1.50
CA GLY A 159 3.61 -13.77 -0.79
C GLY A 159 3.13 -12.58 -1.61
N PHE A 160 2.26 -11.75 -1.01
CA PHE A 160 1.67 -10.57 -1.67
C PHE A 160 2.33 -9.27 -1.21
N ALA A 161 2.40 -8.27 -2.08
CA ALA A 161 2.95 -6.94 -1.75
C ALA A 161 1.90 -5.97 -1.17
N GLY A 162 0.63 -6.19 -1.48
CA GLY A 162 -0.46 -5.26 -1.26
C GLY A 162 -1.69 -5.67 -2.07
N PHE A 163 -2.65 -4.78 -2.21
CA PHE A 163 -3.87 -5.03 -2.99
C PHE A 163 -4.40 -3.76 -3.63
N ARG A 164 -5.28 -3.94 -4.61
CA ARG A 164 -6.10 -2.89 -5.21
C ARG A 164 -7.54 -3.34 -5.34
N VAL A 165 -8.45 -2.38 -5.25
CA VAL A 165 -9.88 -2.59 -5.39
C VAL A 165 -10.29 -2.09 -6.76
N MET A 166 -10.87 -2.99 -7.55
CA MET A 166 -11.31 -2.72 -8.90
C MET A 166 -12.65 -1.98 -8.88
N GLY A 167 -12.92 -1.22 -9.94
CA GLY A 167 -14.23 -0.63 -10.17
C GLY A 167 -15.30 -1.69 -10.44
N ARG A 168 -16.57 -1.24 -10.44
CA ARG A 168 -17.72 -2.10 -10.76
C ARG A 168 -17.46 -2.90 -12.05
N LYS A 169 -17.63 -4.23 -11.97
CA LYS A 169 -17.43 -5.18 -13.09
C LYS A 169 -16.01 -5.17 -13.70
N GLY A 170 -14.96 -4.91 -12.91
CA GLY A 170 -13.58 -5.03 -13.38
C GLY A 170 -13.07 -3.85 -14.21
N GLY A 171 -13.61 -2.65 -13.97
CA GLY A 171 -13.05 -1.39 -14.51
C GLY A 171 -11.72 -1.01 -13.86
N ASN A 172 -11.28 0.24 -14.04
CA ASN A 172 -10.07 0.77 -13.39
C ASN A 172 -10.11 0.56 -11.87
N ASP A 173 -8.94 0.36 -11.26
CA ASP A 173 -8.83 0.36 -9.81
C ASP A 173 -9.00 1.78 -9.25
N TRP A 174 -9.72 1.88 -8.13
CA TRP A 174 -10.04 3.16 -7.50
C TRP A 174 -9.51 3.26 -6.07
N LEU A 175 -8.94 2.19 -5.53
CA LEU A 175 -8.31 2.17 -4.21
C LEU A 175 -7.14 1.19 -4.26
N ALA A 176 -5.98 1.59 -3.73
CA ALA A 176 -4.80 0.74 -3.68
C ALA A 176 -4.04 0.92 -2.37
N PHE A 177 -3.59 -0.19 -1.80
CA PHE A 177 -2.73 -0.28 -0.61
C PHE A 177 -1.44 -0.99 -1.00
N LEU A 178 -0.33 -0.25 -1.01
CA LEU A 178 0.96 -0.78 -1.46
C LEU A 178 2.11 0.05 -0.90
N GLY A 179 3.05 -0.62 -0.22
CA GLY A 179 4.25 0.01 0.35
C GLY A 179 4.01 0.72 1.67
N ALA A 180 4.84 0.40 2.68
CA ALA A 180 4.72 0.94 4.04
C ALA A 180 3.24 0.94 4.52
N ALA A 181 2.79 1.99 5.19
CA ALA A 181 1.39 2.16 5.60
C ALA A 181 0.63 3.09 4.65
N TYR A 182 0.97 3.10 3.36
CA TYR A 182 0.35 3.98 2.36
C TYR A 182 -0.89 3.36 1.72
N PHE A 183 -1.82 4.23 1.36
CA PHE A 183 -2.91 3.91 0.47
C PHE A 183 -3.34 5.14 -0.32
N ARG A 184 -4.02 4.92 -1.44
CA ARG A 184 -4.49 5.98 -2.32
C ARG A 184 -5.83 5.60 -2.91
N SER A 185 -6.67 6.58 -3.17
CA SER A 185 -7.93 6.41 -3.89
C SER A 185 -8.00 7.30 -5.11
N SER A 186 -8.81 6.92 -6.10
CA SER A 186 -9.15 7.82 -7.20
C SER A 186 -10.10 8.92 -6.73
N GLY A 187 -10.05 10.07 -7.40
CA GLY A 187 -11.00 11.16 -7.20
C GLY A 187 -12.23 11.04 -8.12
N GLN A 188 -13.00 12.12 -8.21
CA GLN A 188 -14.16 12.22 -9.12
C GLN A 188 -13.80 12.05 -10.60
N LEU A 189 -12.53 12.27 -10.97
CA LEU A 189 -12.00 12.10 -12.32
C LEU A 189 -11.46 10.67 -12.57
N ASP A 190 -11.65 9.75 -11.62
CA ASP A 190 -11.16 8.36 -11.70
C ASP A 190 -9.64 8.25 -11.95
N GLN A 191 -8.89 9.22 -11.40
CA GLN A 191 -7.44 9.27 -11.47
C GLN A 191 -6.83 9.28 -10.06
N TYR A 192 -5.74 8.55 -9.87
CA TYR A 192 -4.92 8.67 -8.67
C TYR A 192 -4.11 9.98 -8.66
N GLY A 193 -4.02 10.60 -7.49
CA GLY A 193 -3.13 11.74 -7.24
C GLY A 193 -2.40 11.53 -5.92
N LEU A 194 -2.77 12.29 -4.89
CA LEU A 194 -2.19 12.16 -3.55
C LEU A 194 -2.43 10.78 -2.92
N SER A 195 -1.58 10.44 -1.96
CA SER A 195 -1.72 9.27 -1.10
C SER A 195 -1.98 9.68 0.35
N ALA A 196 -2.67 8.83 1.09
CA ALA A 196 -2.77 8.87 2.54
C ALA A 196 -1.84 7.83 3.18
N ARG A 197 -1.59 7.95 4.48
CA ARG A 197 -0.89 6.90 5.26
C ARG A 197 -1.61 6.62 6.57
N GLY A 198 -1.41 5.43 7.13
CA GLY A 198 -1.93 5.06 8.45
C GLY A 198 -1.33 5.92 9.58
N LEU A 199 -0.03 6.21 9.50
CA LEU A 199 0.69 7.02 10.50
C LEU A 199 1.96 7.60 9.87
N ALA A 200 2.39 8.77 10.35
CA ALA A 200 3.68 9.37 10.02
C ALA A 200 4.48 9.63 11.30
N ILE A 201 5.75 9.20 11.35
CA ILE A 201 6.59 9.28 12.54
C ILE A 201 7.85 10.06 12.21
N ASP A 202 8.11 11.11 12.99
CA ASP A 202 9.36 11.88 12.96
C ASP A 202 9.69 12.53 11.60
N VAL A 203 8.67 12.78 10.78
CA VAL A 203 8.77 13.49 9.50
C VAL A 203 9.41 14.87 9.69
N ALA A 204 10.37 15.25 8.84
CA ALA A 204 11.00 16.58 8.85
C ALA A 204 11.67 16.97 10.18
N LEU A 205 12.29 16.00 10.85
CA LEU A 205 13.22 16.20 11.96
C LEU A 205 14.68 16.02 11.49
N PRO A 206 15.69 16.47 12.25
CA PRO A 206 17.11 16.24 11.94
C PRO A 206 17.54 14.78 12.21
N LYS A 207 16.68 13.82 11.89
CA LYS A 207 16.89 12.38 11.97
C LYS A 207 16.02 11.69 10.89
N PRO A 208 16.31 10.44 10.51
CA PRO A 208 15.50 9.73 9.52
C PRO A 208 14.03 9.64 9.95
N GLU A 209 13.14 9.85 8.99
CA GLU A 209 11.71 9.54 9.14
C GLU A 209 11.53 8.03 9.33
N GLU A 210 10.66 7.64 10.25
CA GLU A 210 10.25 6.24 10.41
C GLU A 210 8.99 6.00 9.57
N PHE A 211 8.98 4.89 8.83
CA PHE A 211 7.87 4.49 7.96
C PHE A 211 7.18 3.25 8.53
N PRO A 212 6.06 3.41 9.27
CA PRO A 212 5.22 2.29 9.65
C PRO A 212 4.73 1.50 8.45
N ARG A 213 4.48 0.20 8.64
CA ARG A 213 4.06 -0.70 7.57
C ARG A 213 2.79 -1.44 7.92
N PHE A 214 1.86 -1.54 6.98
CA PHE A 214 0.78 -2.52 7.10
C PHE A 214 1.32 -3.92 6.86
N THR A 215 1.21 -4.80 7.85
CA THR A 215 1.75 -6.16 7.83
C THR A 215 0.70 -7.21 7.52
N SER A 216 -0.58 -6.90 7.74
CA SER A 216 -1.71 -7.78 7.46
C SER A 216 -2.98 -7.01 7.14
N PHE A 217 -3.81 -7.55 6.25
CA PHE A 217 -5.12 -7.01 5.91
C PHE A 217 -6.21 -8.08 5.95
N TRP A 218 -7.39 -7.68 6.42
CA TRP A 218 -8.59 -8.51 6.41
C TRP A 218 -9.69 -7.82 5.61
N PHE A 219 -10.35 -8.58 4.73
CA PHE A 219 -11.43 -8.10 3.88
C PHE A 219 -12.75 -8.70 4.32
N GLU A 220 -13.75 -7.87 4.55
CA GLU A 220 -15.09 -8.28 4.98
C GLU A 220 -16.14 -7.76 4.00
N GLU A 221 -17.07 -8.63 3.58
CA GLU A 221 -18.27 -8.20 2.87
C GLU A 221 -19.26 -7.58 3.86
N PRO A 222 -19.86 -6.42 3.54
CA PRO A 222 -20.77 -5.77 4.45
C PRO A 222 -22.06 -6.59 4.60
N ALA A 223 -22.42 -6.90 5.86
CA ALA A 223 -23.61 -7.70 6.18
C ALA A 223 -24.94 -7.06 5.74
N ASP A 224 -24.97 -5.75 5.52
CA ASP A 224 -26.13 -5.02 5.01
C ASP A 224 -26.26 -5.09 3.47
N GLY A 225 -25.33 -5.79 2.79
CA GLY A 225 -25.29 -5.91 1.33
C GLY A 225 -24.96 -4.59 0.60
N SER A 226 -24.48 -3.58 1.32
CA SER A 226 -24.10 -2.30 0.72
C SER A 226 -22.85 -2.42 -0.15
N ASP A 227 -22.62 -1.44 -1.02
CA ASP A 227 -21.41 -1.37 -1.86
C ASP A 227 -20.21 -0.78 -1.09
N LYS A 228 -20.06 -1.11 0.19
CA LYS A 228 -18.94 -0.65 1.02
C LYS A 228 -17.78 -1.63 0.88
N VAL A 229 -16.56 -1.09 0.91
CA VAL A 229 -15.35 -1.90 1.06
C VAL A 229 -14.86 -1.77 2.50
N ILE A 230 -14.91 -2.87 3.24
CA ILE A 230 -14.46 -2.93 4.63
C ILE A 230 -13.10 -3.64 4.68
N ILE A 231 -12.10 -2.91 5.13
CA ILE A 231 -10.72 -3.37 5.27
C ILE A 231 -10.31 -3.20 6.72
N TYR A 232 -9.77 -4.24 7.34
CA TYR A 232 -9.02 -4.13 8.58
C TYR A 232 -7.54 -4.23 8.28
N ALA A 233 -6.71 -3.52 9.04
CA ALA A 233 -5.27 -3.56 8.85
C ALA A 233 -4.53 -3.62 10.18
N LEU A 234 -3.47 -4.41 10.22
CA LEU A 234 -2.46 -4.40 11.28
C LEU A 234 -1.25 -3.62 10.79
N MET A 235 -0.80 -2.67 11.58
CA MET A 235 0.39 -1.86 11.34
C MET A 235 1.44 -2.16 12.39
N ASP A 236 2.69 -2.26 11.98
CA ASP A 236 3.84 -2.36 12.88
C ASP A 236 5.00 -1.51 12.36
N SER A 237 5.81 -1.02 13.28
CA SER A 237 6.96 -0.16 13.03
C SER A 237 7.89 -0.19 14.24
N PRO A 238 9.18 0.21 14.13
CA PRO A 238 10.08 0.26 15.28
C PRO A 238 9.48 0.90 16.54
N SER A 239 8.75 2.01 16.39
CA SER A 239 8.26 2.82 17.51
C SER A 239 6.77 2.71 17.78
N CYS A 240 5.96 2.05 16.94
CA CYS A 240 4.51 1.99 17.09
C CYS A 240 3.89 0.75 16.43
N ALA A 241 2.86 0.19 17.05
CA ALA A 241 1.95 -0.77 16.41
C ALA A 241 0.52 -0.21 16.39
N GLY A 242 -0.32 -0.66 15.47
CA GLY A 242 -1.69 -0.17 15.39
C GLY A 242 -2.66 -1.10 14.69
N ALA A 243 -3.93 -0.97 15.04
CA ALA A 243 -5.05 -1.65 14.39
C ALA A 243 -5.94 -0.62 13.72
N PHE A 244 -6.46 -0.96 12.53
CA PHE A 244 -7.27 -0.07 11.72
C PHE A 244 -8.53 -0.79 11.24
N ARG A 245 -9.65 -0.06 11.22
CA ARG A 245 -10.84 -0.38 10.44
C ARG A 245 -11.04 0.76 9.44
N ILE A 246 -11.00 0.43 8.17
CA ILE A 246 -11.07 1.36 7.05
C ILE A 246 -12.31 0.99 6.23
N THR A 247 -13.28 1.88 6.16
CA THR A 247 -14.50 1.70 5.36
C THR A 247 -14.51 2.70 4.22
N CYS A 248 -14.43 2.21 2.98
CA CYS A 248 -14.42 3.04 1.79
C CYS A 248 -15.79 2.99 1.10
N ILE A 249 -16.28 4.16 0.71
CA ILE A 249 -17.55 4.35 0.00
C ILE A 249 -17.25 5.13 -1.29
N LYS A 250 -17.63 4.56 -2.44
CA LYS A 250 -17.49 5.22 -3.74
C LYS A 250 -18.85 5.62 -4.29
N ASP A 251 -19.19 6.89 -4.16
CA ASP A 251 -20.41 7.50 -4.72
C ASP A 251 -20.05 8.84 -5.39
N GLY A 252 -19.62 8.77 -6.65
CA GLY A 252 -19.00 9.87 -7.39
C GLY A 252 -17.59 10.20 -6.88
N SER A 253 -17.45 10.57 -5.61
CA SER A 253 -16.18 10.68 -4.88
C SER A 253 -15.94 9.46 -3.97
N VAL A 254 -14.71 9.33 -3.46
CA VAL A 254 -14.37 8.30 -2.48
C VAL A 254 -14.33 8.93 -1.09
N ALA A 255 -15.23 8.50 -0.22
CA ALA A 255 -15.17 8.80 1.21
C ALA A 255 -14.55 7.60 1.94
N THR A 256 -13.57 7.86 2.80
CA THR A 256 -12.89 6.82 3.59
C THR A 256 -13.02 7.15 5.07
N ASP A 257 -13.76 6.32 5.79
CA ASP A 257 -13.83 6.35 7.25
C ASP A 257 -12.70 5.49 7.82
N VAL A 258 -11.90 6.04 8.72
CA VAL A 258 -10.78 5.35 9.36
C VAL A 258 -10.93 5.44 10.87
N SER A 259 -11.13 4.28 11.50
CA SER A 259 -11.01 4.10 12.95
C SER A 259 -9.70 3.40 13.25
N THR A 260 -8.93 3.89 14.22
CA THR A 260 -7.62 3.32 14.57
C THR A 260 -7.37 3.28 16.07
N ALA A 261 -6.65 2.25 16.51
CA ALA A 261 -6.01 2.19 17.81
C ALA A 261 -4.50 2.11 17.60
N LEU A 262 -3.75 3.08 18.14
CA LEU A 262 -2.31 3.21 17.96
C LEU A 262 -1.61 3.08 19.31
N TYR A 263 -0.58 2.26 19.36
CA TYR A 263 0.15 1.88 20.57
C TYR A 263 1.65 2.17 20.38
N PRO A 264 2.15 3.29 20.92
CA PRO A 264 3.59 3.58 20.91
C PRO A 264 4.36 2.51 21.69
N ARG A 265 5.40 1.95 21.05
CA ARG A 265 6.39 1.05 21.67
C ARG A 265 7.49 1.84 22.40
N THR A 266 7.85 3.00 21.83
CA THR A 266 8.87 3.91 22.36
C THR A 266 8.37 5.36 22.28
N PRO A 267 9.01 6.31 22.98
CA PRO A 267 8.67 7.73 22.85
C PRO A 267 8.88 8.24 21.43
N ILE A 268 7.84 8.86 20.84
CA ILE A 268 7.84 9.45 19.50
C ILE A 268 7.88 10.98 19.63
N GLN A 269 8.75 11.65 18.87
CA GLN A 269 8.91 13.11 18.97
C GLN A 269 7.90 13.87 18.12
N ARG A 270 7.60 13.39 16.92
CA ARG A 270 6.56 13.97 16.05
C ARG A 270 5.63 12.86 15.56
N PHE A 271 4.39 12.94 16.03
CA PHE A 271 3.35 11.96 15.75
C PHE A 271 2.33 12.56 14.77
N GLY A 272 2.39 12.15 13.50
CA GLY A 272 1.55 12.67 12.43
C GLY A 272 0.29 11.83 12.20
N VAL A 273 -0.86 12.35 12.61
CA VAL A 273 -2.18 11.72 12.44
C VAL A 273 -2.82 12.14 11.11
N ALA A 274 -3.54 11.22 10.47
CA ALA A 274 -4.17 11.41 9.16
C ALA A 274 -3.23 12.04 8.09
N PRO A 275 -2.00 11.50 7.93
CA PRO A 275 -1.03 12.09 7.02
C PRO A 275 -1.45 11.96 5.56
N LEU A 276 -1.25 13.04 4.80
CA LEU A 276 -1.38 13.07 3.35
C LEU A 276 0.01 13.31 2.73
N THR A 277 0.24 12.73 1.56
CA THR A 277 1.47 12.87 0.77
C THR A 277 1.08 13.15 -0.66
N SER A 278 1.61 14.24 -1.21
CA SER A 278 1.32 14.70 -2.56
C SER A 278 2.62 15.12 -3.25
N MET A 279 2.52 15.50 -4.52
CA MET A 279 3.63 16.01 -5.31
C MET A 279 3.27 17.39 -5.87
N PHE A 280 4.23 18.32 -5.80
CA PHE A 280 4.13 19.63 -6.42
C PHE A 280 5.45 19.96 -7.11
N TRP A 281 5.43 20.17 -8.43
CA TRP A 281 6.61 20.64 -9.16
C TRP A 281 6.53 22.14 -9.43
N PHE A 282 5.54 22.59 -10.22
CA PHE A 282 5.31 24.01 -10.47
C PHE A 282 3.85 24.30 -10.80
N SER A 283 3.48 25.56 -10.58
CA SER A 283 2.20 26.15 -10.96
C SER A 283 2.44 27.42 -11.79
N PRO A 284 1.39 28.09 -12.30
CA PRO A 284 1.56 29.30 -13.11
C PRO A 284 2.34 30.42 -12.40
N SER A 285 2.29 30.48 -11.06
CA SER A 285 3.06 31.47 -10.28
C SER A 285 4.58 31.24 -10.31
N ALA A 286 5.04 30.05 -10.66
CA ALA A 286 6.46 29.67 -10.74
C ALA A 286 6.91 29.32 -12.18
N ARG A 287 6.08 29.55 -13.21
CA ARG A 287 6.33 29.10 -14.60
C ARG A 287 7.68 29.54 -15.19
N ARG A 288 8.25 30.67 -14.74
CA ARG A 288 9.52 31.19 -15.28
C ARG A 288 10.71 30.25 -15.07
N THR A 289 10.63 29.32 -14.12
CA THR A 289 11.70 28.35 -13.82
C THR A 289 11.42 26.94 -14.35
N ALA A 290 10.25 26.70 -14.94
CA ALA A 290 9.87 25.41 -15.50
C ALA A 290 9.91 25.44 -17.04
N TRP A 291 10.85 24.71 -17.65
CA TRP A 291 10.88 24.48 -19.08
C TRP A 291 10.04 23.25 -19.45
N ASP A 292 8.72 23.40 -19.38
CA ASP A 292 7.75 22.40 -19.84
C ASP A 292 6.62 23.10 -20.63
N TRP A 293 6.00 22.37 -21.56
CA TRP A 293 4.88 22.89 -22.35
C TRP A 293 3.57 22.94 -21.56
N ARG A 294 3.45 22.14 -20.50
CA ARG A 294 2.29 22.11 -19.60
C ARG A 294 2.26 23.39 -18.75
N PRO A 295 1.07 23.95 -18.48
CA PRO A 295 0.95 25.17 -17.68
C PRO A 295 1.25 24.95 -16.19
N GLN A 296 1.10 23.73 -15.69
CA GLN A 296 1.33 23.33 -14.30
C GLN A 296 1.52 21.81 -14.20
N ILE A 297 2.26 21.34 -13.20
CA ILE A 297 2.47 19.92 -12.90
C ILE A 297 2.49 19.73 -11.38
N HIS A 298 1.40 19.16 -10.85
CA HIS A 298 1.23 18.84 -9.44
C HIS A 298 0.00 17.94 -9.23
N ASP A 299 0.02 17.14 -8.17
CA ASP A 299 -1.16 16.39 -7.69
C ASP A 299 -2.00 17.23 -6.71
N SER A 300 -1.40 18.27 -6.11
CA SER A 300 -2.07 19.25 -5.26
C SER A 300 -1.36 20.60 -5.37
N ASP A 301 -2.10 21.71 -5.32
CA ASP A 301 -1.58 23.07 -5.44
C ASP A 301 -1.68 23.89 -4.14
N GLY A 302 -2.40 23.39 -3.14
CA GLY A 302 -2.50 24.03 -1.84
C GLY A 302 -3.02 23.11 -0.74
N LEU A 303 -2.82 23.57 0.49
CA LEU A 303 -3.39 23.00 1.70
C LEU A 303 -4.59 23.85 2.12
N ALA A 304 -5.79 23.26 2.07
CA ALA A 304 -6.99 23.82 2.66
C ALA A 304 -7.10 23.41 4.13
N LEU A 305 -7.41 24.37 5.00
CA LEU A 305 -7.64 24.13 6.43
C LEU A 305 -8.96 24.78 6.83
N TRP A 306 -9.75 24.06 7.61
CA TRP A 306 -10.85 24.62 8.39
C TRP A 306 -10.51 24.45 9.86
N THR A 307 -10.25 25.55 10.55
CA THR A 307 -9.73 25.52 11.92
C THR A 307 -10.84 25.28 12.94
N GLY A 308 -10.47 24.91 14.16
CA GLY A 308 -11.42 24.75 15.27
C GLY A 308 -12.13 26.05 15.68
N SER A 309 -11.61 27.22 15.30
CA SER A 309 -12.27 28.52 15.49
C SER A 309 -13.21 28.92 14.34
N GLY A 310 -13.32 28.09 13.29
CA GLY A 310 -14.16 28.35 12.13
C GLY A 310 -13.46 29.09 10.97
N GLU A 311 -12.19 29.43 11.11
CA GLU A 311 -11.40 30.08 10.05
C GLU A 311 -11.13 29.12 8.88
N ARG A 312 -11.20 29.64 7.66
CA ARG A 312 -10.83 28.91 6.44
C ARG A 312 -9.53 29.46 5.87
N ILE A 313 -8.48 28.64 5.85
CA ILE A 313 -7.14 29.03 5.38
C ILE A 313 -6.83 28.24 4.11
N TRP A 314 -6.30 28.94 3.10
CA TRP A 314 -5.69 28.32 1.93
C TRP A 314 -4.19 28.64 1.91
N ARG A 315 -3.36 27.61 1.94
CA ARG A 315 -1.90 27.72 1.89
C ARG A 315 -1.39 27.12 0.58
N PRO A 316 -1.10 27.92 -0.46
CA PRO A 316 -0.52 27.42 -1.70
C PRO A 316 0.78 26.65 -1.44
N LEU A 317 0.98 25.54 -2.15
CA LEU A 317 2.20 24.75 -2.09
C LEU A 317 3.33 25.43 -2.87
N ASN A 318 4.56 25.06 -2.52
CA ASN A 318 5.78 25.48 -3.19
C ASN A 318 6.73 24.30 -3.33
N ASN A 319 7.78 24.47 -4.16
CA ASN A 319 8.87 23.51 -4.32
C ASN A 319 10.19 24.21 -3.96
N PRO A 320 10.55 24.28 -2.66
CA PRO A 320 11.73 25.01 -2.21
C PRO A 320 13.04 24.34 -2.69
N PRO A 321 14.16 25.10 -2.74
CA PRO A 321 15.46 24.60 -3.20
C PRO A 321 16.02 23.39 -2.45
#